data_AF-A0A970F424-F1
#
_entry.id   AF-A0A970F424-F1
#
_cell.length_a   1.000
_cell.length_b   1.000
_cell.length_c   1.000
_cell.angle_alpha   90.00
_cell.angle_beta   90.00
_cell.angle_gamma   90.00
#
_symmetry.space_group_name_H-M   'P 1'
#
loop_
_entity.id
_entity.type
_entity.pdbx_description
1 polymer ?
#
loop_
_entity_poly.entity_id
_entity_poly.type
_entity_poly.pdbx_seq_one_letter_code
_entity_poly.pdbx_strand_id
1 'polypeptide(L)'
;MKARKIIDGVLWMGSVDWDRRLFDSLIPLPEGTTYNSYLVRGSRATALIDAVDPAKRHELMEQLDDVERLDYLICLHAEQDHSGAIPDVLARYPEAKVLCSKKCAPMLWDLLRVPSERITVVEDDEVLDLGDRTLRFIYAPWVHWPETMLAYLAEDRILFTCDFLGAHLAASELFSDGGPRELAAAKRYYAEIMMPFASTIVRHLDKIEALDIETVCPSHGPVWTNPSAIIQCYRQWTSGPTANRVCLPFVTMHGSTLLLVDRLVDALVQRGVGVDRFELTSVDLGLLAMSLIDCATVVIAAPTVLGGIHPAAAYAAFVANALRPRTRFVSAVTSYGWAGRAIDQLTSMLGNLSAQVLDPVVVKGLPGPDDYKAIDDLAERIAAAHREAGIA
;
A
#
# COMPACT_ATOMS: atom_id res chain seq x y z
N MET A 1 13.79 -15.81 15.29
CA MET A 1 13.96 -14.75 16.33
C MET A 1 13.20 -15.14 17.60
N LYS A 2 13.55 -14.69 18.82
CA LYS A 2 12.70 -14.95 20.02
C LYS A 2 11.47 -14.04 20.04
N ALA A 3 10.37 -14.50 20.64
CA ALA A 3 9.17 -13.69 20.86
C ALA A 3 9.50 -12.46 21.71
N ARG A 4 8.84 -11.33 21.43
CA ARG A 4 9.10 -10.04 22.08
C ARG A 4 7.85 -9.54 22.79
N LYS A 5 8.03 -9.01 23.99
CA LYS A 5 6.90 -8.49 24.78
C LYS A 5 6.40 -7.16 24.21
N ILE A 6 5.09 -7.06 23.97
CA ILE A 6 4.40 -5.78 23.74
C ILE A 6 4.00 -5.22 25.09
N ILE A 7 3.15 -5.95 25.80
CA ILE A 7 2.77 -5.73 27.20
C ILE A 7 2.67 -7.09 27.90
N ASP A 8 2.41 -7.10 29.20
CA ASP A 8 2.25 -8.35 29.94
C ASP A 8 1.03 -9.14 29.42
N GLY A 9 1.29 -10.33 28.88
CA GLY A 9 0.26 -11.19 28.28
C GLY A 9 0.05 -10.99 26.77
N VAL A 10 0.71 -10.01 26.14
CA VAL A 10 0.67 -9.80 24.68
C VAL A 10 2.09 -9.81 24.11
N LEU A 11 2.36 -10.77 23.23
CA LEU A 11 3.68 -10.98 22.62
C LEU A 11 3.62 -10.77 21.12
N TRP A 12 4.60 -10.05 20.57
CA TRP A 12 4.94 -10.14 19.16
C TRP A 12 5.67 -11.46 18.89
N MET A 13 5.22 -12.11 17.83
CA MET A 13 5.77 -13.32 17.23
C MET A 13 5.95 -13.09 15.73
N GLY A 14 6.58 -14.06 15.07
CA GLY A 14 6.88 -14.04 13.65
C GLY A 14 8.34 -13.73 13.36
N SER A 15 8.58 -13.00 12.27
CA SER A 15 9.91 -12.90 11.65
C SER A 15 10.22 -11.51 11.14
N VAL A 16 11.50 -11.14 11.19
CA VAL A 16 12.04 -10.02 10.42
C VAL A 16 12.73 -10.58 9.19
N ASP A 17 12.27 -10.20 8.00
CA ASP A 17 12.83 -10.63 6.73
C ASP A 17 13.69 -9.53 6.09
N TRP A 18 14.94 -9.48 6.56
CA TRP A 18 15.94 -8.52 6.11
C TRP A 18 16.27 -8.65 4.63
N ASP A 19 16.09 -9.83 4.04
CA ASP A 19 16.59 -10.17 2.70
C ASP A 19 15.50 -10.17 1.64
N ARG A 20 14.23 -10.01 2.01
CA ARG A 20 13.13 -9.85 1.04
C ARG A 20 13.34 -8.57 0.24
N ARG A 21 13.43 -8.67 -1.08
CA ARG A 21 13.61 -7.51 -1.98
C ARG A 21 12.45 -7.29 -2.94
N LEU A 22 11.55 -8.27 -3.05
CA LEU A 22 10.41 -8.22 -3.96
C LEU A 22 9.22 -8.95 -3.33
N PHE A 23 8.11 -8.27 -3.19
CA PHE A 23 6.84 -8.81 -2.70
C PHE A 23 5.89 -9.03 -3.88
N ASP A 24 5.14 -10.15 -3.87
CA ASP A 24 4.27 -10.60 -4.97
C ASP A 24 4.87 -10.57 -6.38
N SER A 25 6.19 -10.73 -6.47
CA SER A 25 6.94 -10.60 -7.72
C SER A 25 6.73 -9.26 -8.45
N LEU A 26 6.32 -8.21 -7.72
CA LEU A 26 5.91 -6.92 -8.28
C LEU A 26 6.42 -5.73 -7.46
N ILE A 27 6.29 -5.78 -6.14
CA ILE A 27 6.49 -4.64 -5.24
C ILE A 27 7.93 -4.65 -4.69
N PRO A 28 8.78 -3.67 -5.03
CA PRO A 28 10.15 -3.65 -4.53
C PRO A 28 10.21 -3.32 -3.04
N LEU A 29 10.99 -4.09 -2.28
CA LEU A 29 11.18 -3.94 -0.83
C LEU A 29 12.64 -3.57 -0.52
N PRO A 30 13.05 -2.30 -0.71
CA PRO A 30 14.45 -1.91 -0.54
C PRO A 30 14.95 -2.13 0.89
N GLU A 31 14.06 -2.06 1.88
CA GLU A 31 14.37 -2.18 3.30
C GLU A 31 13.89 -3.51 3.94
N GLY A 32 13.50 -4.50 3.14
CA GLY A 32 12.93 -5.75 3.66
C GLY A 32 11.52 -5.58 4.22
N THR A 33 11.06 -6.57 4.98
CA THR A 33 9.74 -6.55 5.65
C THR A 33 9.78 -7.34 6.96
N THR A 34 8.67 -7.38 7.68
CA THR A 34 8.41 -8.35 8.76
C THR A 34 7.15 -9.14 8.44
N TYR A 35 6.97 -10.27 9.12
CA TYR A 35 5.71 -11.01 9.13
C TYR A 35 5.33 -11.17 10.60
N ASN A 36 4.39 -10.35 11.05
CA ASN A 36 4.04 -10.19 12.46
C ASN A 36 2.83 -11.08 12.78
N SER A 37 2.97 -11.90 13.82
CA SER A 37 1.84 -12.57 14.48
C SER A 37 1.81 -12.12 15.94
N TYR A 38 0.65 -12.23 16.59
CA TYR A 38 0.49 -11.74 17.97
C TYR A 38 -0.13 -12.78 18.88
N LEU A 39 0.55 -13.15 19.96
CA LEU A 39 -0.01 -14.03 20.98
C LEU A 39 -0.68 -13.19 22.07
N VAL A 40 -1.96 -13.42 22.31
CA VAL A 40 -2.75 -12.78 23.37
C VAL A 40 -3.16 -13.84 24.38
N ARG A 41 -2.71 -13.69 25.63
CA ARG A 41 -3.06 -14.58 26.75
C ARG A 41 -4.10 -13.91 27.62
N GLY A 42 -5.30 -14.47 27.66
CA GLY A 42 -6.27 -14.19 28.71
C GLY A 42 -6.15 -15.20 29.86
N SER A 43 -6.86 -14.93 30.95
CA SER A 43 -6.91 -15.78 32.14
C SER A 43 -7.56 -17.14 31.90
N ARG A 44 -8.36 -17.30 30.84
CA ARG A 44 -9.03 -18.57 30.49
C ARG A 44 -8.60 -19.16 29.16
N ALA A 45 -8.31 -18.32 28.17
CA ALA A 45 -7.98 -18.76 26.81
C ALA A 45 -6.83 -17.98 26.21
N THR A 46 -6.10 -18.62 25.30
CA THR A 46 -4.98 -18.02 24.54
C THR A 46 -5.32 -17.98 23.05
N ALA A 47 -5.10 -16.83 22.43
CA ALA A 47 -5.30 -16.60 21.01
C ALA A 47 -3.97 -16.23 20.32
N LEU A 48 -3.76 -16.74 19.11
CA LEU A 48 -2.72 -16.29 18.19
C LEU A 48 -3.43 -15.54 17.05
N ILE A 49 -3.02 -14.31 16.79
CA ILE A 49 -3.55 -13.46 15.71
C ILE A 49 -2.57 -13.51 14.55
N ASP A 50 -3.10 -13.94 13.41
CA ASP A 50 -2.40 -14.29 12.19
C ASP A 50 -1.28 -15.34 12.41
N ALA A 51 -0.66 -15.77 11.32
CA ALA A 51 0.53 -16.61 11.32
C ALA A 51 1.62 -15.87 10.50
N VAL A 52 2.42 -16.60 9.73
CA VAL A 52 3.51 -16.02 8.92
C VAL A 52 3.59 -16.65 7.54
N ASP A 53 4.37 -16.02 6.67
CA ASP A 53 4.79 -16.54 5.37
C ASP A 53 5.36 -17.97 5.53
N PRO A 54 5.01 -18.92 4.66
CA PRO A 54 5.51 -20.30 4.72
C PRO A 54 7.03 -20.42 4.78
N ALA A 55 7.78 -19.47 4.20
CA ALA A 55 9.23 -19.41 4.27
C ALA A 55 9.75 -19.10 5.69
N LYS A 56 8.94 -18.41 6.51
CA LYS A 56 9.26 -18.04 7.89
C LYS A 56 8.58 -18.90 8.95
N ARG A 57 7.82 -19.93 8.54
CA ARG A 57 7.10 -20.83 9.46
C ARG A 57 7.97 -21.39 10.60
N HIS A 58 9.23 -21.73 10.31
CA HIS A 58 10.13 -22.31 11.30
C HIS A 58 10.36 -21.37 12.50
N GLU A 59 10.48 -20.06 12.26
CA GLU A 59 10.67 -19.08 13.33
C GLU A 59 9.43 -18.96 14.22
N LEU A 60 8.23 -18.94 13.62
CA LEU A 60 6.98 -18.94 14.38
C LEU A 60 6.83 -20.23 15.20
N MET A 61 7.12 -21.39 14.60
CA MET A 61 7.01 -22.67 15.29
C MET A 61 7.98 -22.77 16.48
N GLU A 62 9.20 -22.29 16.36
CA GLU A 62 10.16 -22.21 17.49
C GLU A 62 9.68 -21.27 18.59
N GLN A 63 9.04 -20.14 18.26
CA GLN A 63 8.48 -19.23 19.26
C GLN A 63 7.28 -19.82 20.00
N LEU A 64 6.54 -20.72 19.33
CA LEU A 64 5.43 -21.45 19.91
C LEU A 64 5.87 -22.61 20.83
N ASP A 65 7.18 -22.90 20.94
CA ASP A 65 7.71 -23.89 21.90
C ASP A 65 7.41 -23.54 23.35
N ASP A 66 7.35 -22.25 23.67
CA ASP A 66 7.04 -21.74 25.01
C ASP A 66 5.51 -21.50 25.21
N VAL A 67 4.66 -22.04 24.32
CA VAL A 67 3.21 -21.93 24.37
C VAL A 67 2.59 -23.32 24.54
N GLU A 68 2.09 -23.61 25.75
CA GLU A 68 1.54 -24.94 26.06
C GLU A 68 0.15 -25.16 25.45
N ARG A 69 -0.68 -24.11 25.44
CA ARG A 69 -2.07 -24.17 24.98
C ARG A 69 -2.39 -23.00 24.06
N LEU A 70 -3.07 -23.33 22.97
CA LEU A 70 -3.66 -22.37 22.04
C LEU A 70 -5.11 -22.76 21.81
N ASP A 71 -6.04 -21.87 22.12
CA ASP A 71 -7.47 -22.09 21.96
C ASP A 71 -7.97 -21.57 20.62
N TYR A 72 -7.43 -20.42 20.19
CA TYR A 72 -7.89 -19.71 19.01
C TYR A 72 -6.71 -19.29 18.12
N LEU A 73 -6.91 -19.46 16.81
CA LEU A 73 -6.06 -18.89 15.77
C LEU A 73 -6.92 -17.93 14.95
N ILE A 74 -6.73 -16.63 15.15
CA ILE A 74 -7.53 -15.60 14.49
C ILE A 74 -6.86 -15.26 13.16
N CYS A 75 -7.55 -15.49 12.05
CA CYS A 75 -7.10 -15.12 10.70
C CYS A 75 -7.80 -13.82 10.30
N LEU A 76 -7.08 -12.70 10.39
CA LEU A 76 -7.60 -11.38 10.04
C LEU A 76 -7.68 -11.17 8.52
N HIS A 77 -6.81 -11.85 7.78
CA HIS A 77 -6.63 -11.71 6.34
C HIS A 77 -6.15 -13.04 5.74
N ALA A 78 -6.71 -13.44 4.58
CA ALA A 78 -6.47 -14.78 4.04
C ALA A 78 -5.17 -14.90 3.22
N GLU A 79 -4.48 -13.79 2.93
CA GLU A 79 -3.26 -13.79 2.15
C GLU A 79 -2.13 -14.58 2.82
N GLN A 80 -1.38 -15.34 2.01
CA GLN A 80 -0.59 -16.46 2.49
C GLN A 80 0.69 -16.04 3.21
N ASP A 81 1.10 -14.79 3.10
CA ASP A 81 2.24 -14.25 3.85
C ASP A 81 1.88 -13.97 5.33
N HIS A 82 0.60 -14.05 5.69
CA HIS A 82 0.10 -14.05 7.07
C HIS A 82 -0.63 -15.33 7.43
N SER A 83 -1.33 -15.94 6.47
CA SER A 83 -2.16 -17.13 6.71
C SER A 83 -1.42 -18.43 6.40
N GLY A 84 -0.30 -18.38 5.68
CA GLY A 84 0.31 -19.55 5.04
C GLY A 84 0.78 -20.63 6.00
N ALA A 85 1.17 -20.25 7.23
CA ALA A 85 1.55 -21.19 8.29
C ALA A 85 0.38 -21.65 9.19
N ILE A 86 -0.87 -21.26 8.92
CA ILE A 86 -2.05 -21.72 9.67
C ILE A 86 -2.12 -23.26 9.75
N PRO A 87 -1.91 -24.04 8.65
CA PRO A 87 -1.93 -25.50 8.73
C PRO A 87 -0.89 -26.07 9.70
N ASP A 88 0.31 -25.49 9.74
CA ASP A 88 1.38 -25.91 10.66
C ASP A 88 0.98 -25.66 12.13
N VAL A 89 0.37 -24.50 12.41
CA VAL A 89 -0.13 -24.16 13.76
C VAL A 89 -1.26 -25.12 14.18
N LEU A 90 -2.21 -25.41 13.29
CA LEU A 90 -3.33 -26.33 13.59
C LEU A 90 -2.91 -27.79 13.75
N ALA A 91 -1.80 -28.19 13.12
CA ALA A 91 -1.21 -29.50 13.32
C ALA A 91 -0.57 -29.63 14.72
N ARG A 92 0.05 -28.55 15.22
CA ARG A 92 0.61 -28.48 16.58
C ARG A 92 -0.47 -28.37 17.66
N TYR A 93 -1.52 -27.60 17.40
CA TYR A 93 -2.63 -27.38 18.33
C TYR A 93 -3.93 -27.98 17.75
N PRO A 94 -4.16 -29.29 17.90
CA PRO A 94 -5.29 -29.97 17.27
C PRO A 94 -6.65 -29.49 17.79
N GLU A 95 -6.71 -28.97 19.01
CA GLU A 95 -7.93 -28.44 19.63
C GLU A 95 -8.22 -26.98 19.25
N ALA A 96 -7.24 -26.26 18.69
CA ALA A 96 -7.42 -24.86 18.33
C ALA A 96 -8.47 -24.68 17.21
N LYS A 97 -9.29 -23.64 17.34
CA LYS A 97 -10.25 -23.20 16.31
C LYS A 97 -9.73 -21.99 15.56
N VAL A 98 -9.90 -21.97 14.24
CA VAL A 98 -9.61 -20.79 13.42
C VAL A 98 -10.80 -19.86 13.45
N LEU A 99 -10.61 -18.61 13.85
CA LEU A 99 -11.64 -17.57 13.82
C LEU A 99 -11.37 -16.65 12.64
N CYS A 100 -12.37 -16.43 11.79
CA CYS A 100 -12.21 -15.58 10.61
C CYS A 100 -13.55 -14.94 10.20
N SER A 101 -13.51 -13.96 9.30
CA SER A 101 -14.72 -13.39 8.74
C SER A 101 -15.46 -14.39 7.85
N LYS A 102 -16.75 -14.14 7.58
CA LYS A 102 -17.58 -15.00 6.73
C LYS A 102 -17.01 -15.19 5.33
N LYS A 103 -16.37 -14.16 4.77
CA LYS A 103 -15.77 -14.22 3.44
C LYS A 103 -14.42 -14.96 3.44
N CYS A 104 -13.70 -14.94 4.56
CA CYS A 104 -12.42 -15.61 4.72
C CYS A 104 -12.57 -17.14 4.82
N ALA A 105 -13.67 -17.63 5.41
CA ALA A 105 -13.90 -19.06 5.61
C ALA A 105 -13.74 -19.93 4.33
N PRO A 106 -14.38 -19.62 3.19
CA PRO A 106 -14.14 -20.38 1.96
C PRO A 106 -12.71 -20.21 1.42
N MET A 107 -12.09 -19.04 1.58
CA MET A 107 -10.72 -18.79 1.12
C MET A 107 -9.69 -19.63 1.87
N LEU A 108 -9.88 -19.88 3.17
CA LEU A 108 -9.00 -20.76 3.95
C LEU A 108 -9.03 -22.21 3.44
N TRP A 109 -10.15 -22.67 2.89
CA TRP A 109 -10.19 -23.95 2.18
C TRP A 109 -9.46 -23.88 0.84
N ASP A 110 -9.73 -22.85 0.04
CA ASP A 110 -9.20 -22.73 -1.32
C ASP A 110 -7.68 -22.55 -1.34
N LEU A 111 -7.14 -21.72 -0.43
CA LEU A 111 -5.73 -21.35 -0.35
C LEU A 111 -4.91 -22.34 0.49
N LEU A 112 -5.49 -22.86 1.58
CA LEU A 112 -4.74 -23.58 2.62
C LEU A 112 -5.31 -24.95 2.99
N ARG A 113 -6.48 -25.33 2.46
CA ARG A 113 -7.18 -26.59 2.79
C ARG A 113 -7.49 -26.74 4.29
N VAL A 114 -7.76 -25.64 4.99
CA VAL A 114 -8.24 -25.69 6.38
C VAL A 114 -9.65 -26.31 6.39
N PRO A 115 -9.88 -27.43 7.10
CA PRO A 115 -11.19 -28.07 7.16
C PRO A 115 -12.24 -27.17 7.83
N SER A 116 -13.48 -27.18 7.33
CA SER A 116 -14.53 -26.29 7.83
C SER A 116 -14.90 -26.55 9.30
N GLU A 117 -14.72 -27.77 9.81
CA GLU A 117 -14.92 -28.12 11.22
C GLU A 117 -13.89 -27.48 12.17
N ARG A 118 -12.77 -26.99 11.62
CA ARG A 118 -11.76 -26.22 12.35
C ARG A 118 -12.05 -24.72 12.34
N ILE A 119 -12.97 -24.25 11.50
CA ILE A 119 -13.26 -22.83 11.30
C ILE A 119 -14.51 -22.42 12.08
N THR A 120 -14.44 -21.25 12.71
CA THR A 120 -15.56 -20.55 13.34
C THR A 120 -15.65 -19.16 12.71
N VAL A 121 -16.78 -18.87 12.07
CA VAL A 121 -17.04 -17.55 11.50
C VAL A 121 -17.44 -16.60 12.62
N VAL A 122 -16.82 -15.43 12.66
CA VAL A 122 -17.20 -14.32 13.55
C VAL A 122 -17.87 -13.21 12.74
N GLU A 123 -18.89 -12.58 13.32
CA GLU A 123 -19.61 -11.44 12.71
C GLU A 123 -18.94 -10.09 13.05
N ASP A 124 -19.35 -9.02 12.37
CA ASP A 124 -18.89 -7.65 12.69
C ASP A 124 -19.36 -7.26 14.11
N ASP A 125 -18.49 -6.60 14.86
CA ASP A 125 -18.65 -6.26 16.28
C ASP A 125 -18.82 -7.46 17.25
N GLU A 126 -18.64 -8.70 16.79
CA GLU A 126 -18.64 -9.87 17.68
C GLU A 126 -17.46 -9.81 18.67
N VAL A 127 -17.69 -10.28 19.90
CA VAL A 127 -16.71 -10.26 20.99
C VAL A 127 -16.32 -11.67 21.40
N LEU A 128 -15.01 -11.95 21.35
CA LEU A 128 -14.40 -13.14 21.91
C LEU A 128 -13.87 -12.84 23.32
N ASP A 129 -14.37 -13.58 24.31
CA ASP A 129 -13.96 -13.49 25.71
C ASP A 129 -12.83 -14.48 26.02
N LEU A 130 -11.65 -13.96 26.39
CA LEU A 130 -10.46 -14.71 26.79
C LEU A 130 -10.33 -14.85 28.33
N GLY A 131 -11.28 -14.32 29.09
CA GLY A 131 -11.34 -14.30 30.55
C GLY A 131 -11.29 -12.88 31.11
N ASP A 132 -10.09 -12.35 31.28
CA ASP A 132 -9.80 -10.98 31.74
C ASP A 132 -9.57 -9.99 30.59
N ARG A 133 -9.74 -10.47 29.35
CA ARG A 133 -9.50 -9.78 28.09
C ARG A 133 -10.57 -10.13 27.09
N THR A 134 -10.93 -9.17 26.23
CA THR A 134 -11.92 -9.34 25.17
C THR A 134 -11.41 -8.81 23.84
N LEU A 135 -11.56 -9.61 22.78
CA LEU A 135 -11.27 -9.22 21.41
C LEU A 135 -12.58 -8.93 20.68
N ARG A 136 -12.76 -7.68 20.24
CA ARG A 136 -13.89 -7.29 19.39
C ARG A 136 -13.46 -7.27 17.93
N PHE A 137 -14.15 -8.02 17.07
CA PHE A 137 -13.86 -8.09 15.64
C PHE A 137 -14.51 -6.94 14.89
N ILE A 138 -13.78 -6.33 13.96
CA ILE A 138 -14.24 -5.18 13.18
C ILE A 138 -14.02 -5.47 11.70
N TYR A 139 -15.09 -5.61 10.93
CA TYR A 139 -14.99 -5.86 9.50
C TYR A 139 -14.45 -4.63 8.78
N ALA A 140 -13.38 -4.86 8.03
CA ALA A 140 -12.67 -3.85 7.26
C ALA A 140 -12.43 -4.34 5.82
N PRO A 141 -13.48 -4.71 5.06
CA PRO A 141 -13.30 -5.21 3.69
C PRO A 141 -12.62 -4.17 2.80
N TRP A 142 -11.82 -4.67 1.85
CA TRP A 142 -11.02 -3.90 0.90
C TRP A 142 -9.92 -3.04 1.53
N VAL A 143 -9.29 -3.54 2.60
CA VAL A 143 -8.02 -3.01 3.14
C VAL A 143 -6.97 -4.12 3.28
N HIS A 144 -6.64 -4.88 2.23
CA HIS A 144 -6.94 -4.64 0.81
C HIS A 144 -7.81 -5.71 0.16
N TRP A 145 -8.06 -6.84 0.82
CA TRP A 145 -8.91 -7.92 0.30
C TRP A 145 -10.35 -7.87 0.84
N PRO A 146 -11.32 -8.51 0.16
CA PRO A 146 -12.75 -8.37 0.49
C PRO A 146 -13.17 -8.95 1.84
N GLU A 147 -12.35 -9.78 2.47
CA GLU A 147 -12.60 -10.50 3.72
C GLU A 147 -11.90 -9.93 4.95
N THR A 148 -11.00 -8.96 4.77
CA THR A 148 -10.19 -8.40 5.83
C THR A 148 -11.05 -7.95 7.02
N MET A 149 -10.63 -8.32 8.22
CA MET A 149 -11.17 -7.84 9.49
C MET A 149 -10.03 -7.45 10.44
N LEU A 150 -10.34 -6.64 11.44
CA LEU A 150 -9.42 -6.21 12.49
C LEU A 150 -9.86 -6.84 13.81
N ALA A 151 -8.99 -6.84 14.81
CA ALA A 151 -9.34 -7.23 16.17
C ALA A 151 -8.91 -6.15 17.17
N TYR A 152 -9.82 -5.69 18.01
CA TYR A 152 -9.56 -4.70 19.05
C TYR A 152 -9.60 -5.37 20.42
N LEU A 153 -8.47 -5.36 21.13
CA LEU A 153 -8.32 -5.85 22.50
C LEU A 153 -8.69 -4.74 23.47
N ALA A 154 -9.90 -4.80 24.02
CA ALA A 154 -10.54 -3.64 24.63
C ALA A 154 -9.85 -3.15 25.92
N GLU A 155 -9.46 -4.07 26.78
CA GLU A 155 -8.89 -3.76 28.10
C GLU A 155 -7.48 -3.19 28.00
N ASP A 156 -6.71 -3.60 26.98
CA ASP A 156 -5.34 -3.15 26.74
C ASP A 156 -5.25 -2.06 25.64
N ARG A 157 -6.37 -1.70 25.00
CA ARG A 157 -6.44 -0.64 23.98
C ARG A 157 -5.53 -0.89 22.77
N ILE A 158 -5.40 -2.17 22.37
CA ILE A 158 -4.57 -2.60 21.24
C ILE A 158 -5.45 -2.93 20.03
N LEU A 159 -5.14 -2.36 18.87
CA LEU A 159 -5.78 -2.69 17.60
C LEU A 159 -4.84 -3.53 16.73
N PHE A 160 -5.23 -4.75 16.42
CA PHE A 160 -4.56 -5.61 15.44
C PHE A 160 -5.18 -5.39 14.07
N THR A 161 -4.38 -4.94 13.12
CA THR A 161 -4.89 -4.39 11.85
C THR A 161 -4.53 -5.21 10.62
N CYS A 162 -3.76 -6.28 10.79
CA CYS A 162 -3.13 -6.99 9.69
C CYS A 162 -2.44 -5.98 8.73
N ASP A 163 -2.70 -6.03 7.43
CA ASP A 163 -2.09 -5.11 6.46
C ASP A 163 -2.43 -3.64 6.68
N PHE A 164 -3.59 -3.35 7.26
CA PHE A 164 -4.01 -1.97 7.40
C PHE A 164 -3.08 -1.23 8.36
N LEU A 165 -2.65 -0.02 7.99
CA LEU A 165 -1.66 0.77 8.74
C LEU A 165 -0.27 0.10 8.84
N GLY A 166 0.03 -0.89 7.99
CA GLY A 166 1.34 -1.56 7.94
C GLY A 166 2.41 -0.80 7.17
N ALA A 167 3.63 -1.36 7.21
CA ALA A 167 4.77 -0.89 6.43
C ALA A 167 5.73 -2.05 6.10
N HIS A 168 6.20 -2.13 4.86
CA HIS A 168 7.33 -3.01 4.56
C HIS A 168 8.64 -2.36 5.03
N LEU A 169 9.08 -2.76 6.23
CA LEU A 169 10.31 -2.29 6.83
C LEU A 169 10.89 -3.38 7.74
N ALA A 170 12.06 -3.92 7.41
CA ALA A 170 12.82 -4.75 8.34
C ALA A 170 13.62 -3.85 9.29
N ALA A 171 13.39 -4.01 10.60
CA ALA A 171 14.08 -3.27 11.65
C ALA A 171 14.32 -4.14 12.89
N SER A 172 15.33 -3.77 13.69
CA SER A 172 15.58 -4.37 15.00
C SER A 172 14.61 -3.84 16.06
N GLU A 173 14.16 -2.62 15.89
CA GLU A 173 13.16 -1.94 16.70
C GLU A 173 11.78 -2.55 16.40
N LEU A 174 11.06 -2.95 17.45
CA LEU A 174 9.68 -3.43 17.29
C LEU A 174 8.68 -2.27 17.24
N PHE A 175 8.96 -1.20 17.98
CA PHE A 175 8.03 -0.11 18.21
C PHE A 175 8.44 1.13 17.41
N SER A 176 7.44 1.90 16.97
CA SER A 176 7.62 3.22 16.38
C SER A 176 6.58 4.19 16.91
N ASP A 177 7.01 5.42 17.17
CA ASP A 177 6.16 6.56 17.51
C ASP A 177 5.82 7.45 16.29
N GLY A 178 6.17 7.01 15.08
CA GLY A 178 5.93 7.76 13.83
C GLY A 178 7.16 8.51 13.31
N GLY A 179 8.35 7.93 13.42
CA GLY A 179 9.57 8.49 12.85
C GLY A 179 9.50 8.67 11.31
N PRO A 180 10.29 9.59 10.73
CA PRO A 180 10.23 9.87 9.28
C PRO A 180 10.51 8.65 8.41
N ARG A 181 11.38 7.73 8.85
CA ARG A 181 11.72 6.50 8.11
C ARG A 181 10.53 5.55 8.06
N GLU A 182 9.91 5.31 9.21
CA GLU A 182 8.78 4.39 9.36
C GLU A 182 7.54 4.93 8.62
N LEU A 183 7.26 6.23 8.73
CA LEU A 183 6.17 6.85 7.99
C LEU A 183 6.42 6.88 6.48
N ALA A 184 7.68 6.99 6.03
CA ALA A 184 8.02 6.87 4.61
C ALA A 184 7.78 5.44 4.09
N ALA A 185 8.18 4.41 4.86
CA ALA A 185 7.90 3.02 4.53
C ALA A 185 6.38 2.73 4.51
N ALA A 186 5.63 3.26 5.47
CA ALA A 186 4.17 3.15 5.50
C ALA A 186 3.50 3.87 4.32
N LYS A 187 4.03 5.04 3.92
CA LYS A 187 3.55 5.75 2.73
C LYS A 187 3.79 4.95 1.46
N ARG A 188 4.96 4.31 1.34
CA ARG A 188 5.26 3.41 0.23
C ARG A 188 4.29 2.23 0.19
N TYR A 189 4.07 1.59 1.34
CA TYR A 189 3.12 0.50 1.51
C TYR A 189 1.70 0.91 1.08
N TYR A 190 1.24 2.08 1.53
CA TYR A 190 -0.05 2.63 1.10
C TYR A 190 -0.10 2.84 -0.42
N ALA A 191 0.97 3.39 -1.00
CA ALA A 191 1.05 3.68 -2.43
C ALA A 191 0.90 2.44 -3.30
N GLU A 192 1.53 1.34 -2.89
CA GLU A 192 1.66 0.14 -3.71
C GLU A 192 0.44 -0.79 -3.63
N ILE A 193 -0.27 -0.81 -2.49
CA ILE A 193 -1.32 -1.80 -2.20
C ILE A 193 -2.68 -1.15 -1.86
N MET A 194 -2.67 -0.09 -1.06
CA MET A 194 -3.90 0.45 -0.44
C MET A 194 -4.57 1.57 -1.24
N MET A 195 -3.80 2.30 -2.06
CA MET A 195 -4.27 3.47 -2.82
C MET A 195 -5.59 3.25 -3.59
N PRO A 196 -5.80 2.11 -4.30
CA PRO A 196 -7.05 1.87 -5.04
C PRO A 196 -8.32 1.90 -4.18
N PHE A 197 -8.17 1.67 -2.87
CA PHE A 197 -9.26 1.51 -1.92
C PHE A 197 -9.48 2.74 -1.03
N ALA A 198 -8.92 3.90 -1.40
CA ALA A 198 -8.96 5.12 -0.60
C ALA A 198 -10.35 5.47 -0.04
N SER A 199 -11.42 5.35 -0.85
CA SER A 199 -12.79 5.65 -0.42
C SER A 199 -13.33 4.69 0.64
N THR A 200 -12.93 3.41 0.59
CA THR A 200 -13.28 2.41 1.60
C THR A 200 -12.46 2.63 2.87
N ILE A 201 -11.17 2.91 2.72
CA ILE A 201 -10.26 3.21 3.83
C ILE A 201 -10.77 4.38 4.68
N VAL A 202 -11.26 5.46 4.07
CA VAL A 202 -11.83 6.61 4.82
C VAL A 202 -12.91 6.16 5.81
N ARG A 203 -13.80 5.25 5.41
CA ARG A 203 -14.88 4.75 6.27
C ARG A 203 -14.36 3.89 7.42
N HIS A 204 -13.31 3.10 7.17
CA HIS A 204 -12.69 2.28 8.22
C HIS A 204 -11.86 3.11 9.18
N LEU A 205 -11.22 4.18 8.71
CA LEU A 205 -10.60 5.19 9.57
C LEU A 205 -11.65 5.81 10.51
N ASP A 206 -12.86 6.15 10.02
CA ASP A 206 -13.94 6.68 10.87
C ASP A 206 -14.34 5.69 11.98
N LYS A 207 -14.40 4.39 11.65
CA LYS A 207 -14.71 3.33 12.62
C LYS A 207 -13.64 3.21 13.71
N ILE A 208 -12.36 3.18 13.34
CA ILE A 208 -11.28 2.96 14.31
C ILE A 208 -10.97 4.21 15.14
N GLU A 209 -11.19 5.41 14.61
CA GLU A 209 -11.03 6.66 15.37
C GLU A 209 -12.08 6.84 16.48
N ALA A 210 -13.19 6.12 16.40
CA ALA A 210 -14.17 6.05 17.50
C ALA A 210 -13.70 5.18 18.68
N LEU A 211 -12.57 4.47 18.53
CA LEU A 211 -12.03 3.58 19.54
C LEU A 211 -10.90 4.25 20.33
N ASP A 212 -10.74 3.77 21.55
CA ASP A 212 -9.73 4.27 22.45
C ASP A 212 -8.41 3.51 22.26
N ILE A 213 -7.63 3.84 21.23
CA ILE A 213 -6.45 3.05 20.82
C ILE A 213 -5.15 3.65 21.39
N GLU A 214 -4.36 2.83 22.08
CA GLU A 214 -2.99 3.17 22.53
C GLU A 214 -1.90 2.55 21.65
N THR A 215 -2.19 1.40 21.01
CA THR A 215 -1.20 0.70 20.19
C THR A 215 -1.86 0.08 18.95
N VAL A 216 -1.21 0.21 17.80
CA VAL A 216 -1.60 -0.48 16.56
C VAL A 216 -0.56 -1.52 16.18
N CYS A 217 -1.03 -2.74 15.91
CA CYS A 217 -0.24 -3.93 15.65
C CYS A 217 -0.53 -4.46 14.23
N PRO A 218 0.23 -4.00 13.20
CA PRO A 218 0.05 -4.46 11.82
C PRO A 218 0.73 -5.80 11.53
N SER A 219 0.41 -6.46 10.42
CA SER A 219 1.07 -7.69 9.96
C SER A 219 2.49 -7.45 9.40
N HIS A 220 2.79 -6.21 9.00
CA HIS A 220 4.08 -5.79 8.47
C HIS A 220 4.59 -4.51 9.13
N GLY A 221 5.89 -4.50 9.44
CA GLY A 221 6.60 -3.33 9.94
C GLY A 221 6.47 -3.16 11.45
N PRO A 222 6.69 -1.94 11.97
CA PRO A 222 6.70 -1.68 13.39
C PRO A 222 5.29 -1.69 14.00
N VAL A 223 5.23 -1.98 15.31
CA VAL A 223 4.09 -1.71 16.17
C VAL A 223 4.05 -0.20 16.46
N TRP A 224 2.93 0.45 16.19
CA TRP A 224 2.78 1.89 16.41
C TRP A 224 2.36 2.18 17.84
N THR A 225 3.25 2.81 18.62
CA THR A 225 2.97 3.30 19.98
C THR A 225 2.36 4.70 20.00
N ASN A 226 2.32 5.36 18.84
CA ASN A 226 1.56 6.58 18.62
C ASN A 226 0.61 6.37 17.43
N PRO A 227 -0.57 5.75 17.65
CA PRO A 227 -1.54 5.47 16.58
C PRO A 227 -1.93 6.71 15.77
N SER A 228 -1.97 7.88 16.42
CA SER A 228 -2.35 9.13 15.77
C SER A 228 -1.42 9.50 14.61
N ALA A 229 -0.12 9.19 14.69
CA ALA A 229 0.84 9.50 13.64
C ALA A 229 0.49 8.79 12.33
N ILE A 230 0.26 7.47 12.38
CA ILE A 230 -0.04 6.69 11.17
C ILE A 230 -1.49 6.91 10.69
N ILE A 231 -2.45 7.05 11.61
CA ILE A 231 -3.86 7.30 11.27
C ILE A 231 -4.00 8.65 10.55
N GLN A 232 -3.36 9.72 11.04
CA GLN A 232 -3.39 11.03 10.38
C GLN A 232 -2.70 11.00 9.01
N CYS A 233 -1.62 10.23 8.86
CA CYS A 233 -1.00 10.01 7.56
C CYS A 233 -1.97 9.35 6.57
N TYR A 234 -2.64 8.26 6.96
CA TYR A 234 -3.66 7.62 6.13
C TYR A 234 -4.84 8.55 5.80
N ARG A 235 -5.27 9.40 6.74
CA ARG A 235 -6.27 10.47 6.47
C ARG A 235 -5.76 11.42 5.38
N GLN A 236 -4.54 11.91 5.50
CA GLN A 236 -3.95 12.80 4.49
C GLN A 236 -3.83 12.11 3.12
N TRP A 237 -3.40 10.85 3.06
CA TRP A 237 -3.22 10.14 1.80
C TRP A 237 -4.55 9.80 1.11
N THR A 238 -5.59 9.49 1.89
CA THR A 238 -6.90 9.08 1.37
C THR A 238 -7.83 10.24 1.05
N SER A 239 -7.78 11.34 1.82
CA SER A 239 -8.72 12.46 1.69
C SER A 239 -8.08 13.86 1.72
N GLY A 240 -6.81 13.99 2.10
CA GLY A 240 -6.10 15.26 2.13
C GLY A 240 -5.91 15.90 0.74
N PRO A 241 -5.63 17.21 0.66
CA PRO A 241 -5.40 17.86 -0.62
C PRO A 241 -4.17 17.30 -1.34
N THR A 242 -4.21 17.27 -2.67
CA THR A 242 -3.01 17.06 -3.49
C THR A 242 -2.10 18.28 -3.38
N ALA A 243 -0.80 18.07 -3.55
CA ALA A 243 0.22 19.11 -3.55
C ALA A 243 0.36 19.75 -4.94
N ASN A 244 0.87 21.00 -4.96
CA ASN A 244 1.26 21.71 -6.17
C ASN A 244 2.49 21.07 -6.83
N ARG A 245 2.34 19.85 -7.33
CA ARG A 245 3.40 19.00 -7.88
C ARG A 245 2.92 18.22 -9.11
N VAL A 246 3.86 17.97 -10.02
CA VAL A 246 3.73 17.07 -11.17
C VAL A 246 4.53 15.81 -10.94
N CYS A 247 3.90 14.63 -11.05
CA CYS A 247 4.60 13.37 -11.27
C CYS A 247 4.88 13.21 -12.77
N LEU A 248 6.14 13.17 -13.16
CA LEU A 248 6.62 13.20 -14.54
C LEU A 248 7.45 11.94 -14.86
N PRO A 249 6.81 10.77 -15.03
CA PRO A 249 7.45 9.60 -15.61
C PRO A 249 7.75 9.81 -17.09
N PHE A 250 8.99 9.52 -17.49
CA PHE A 250 9.41 9.67 -18.87
C PHE A 250 10.35 8.55 -19.34
N VAL A 251 10.44 8.39 -20.65
CA VAL A 251 11.44 7.55 -21.31
C VAL A 251 11.83 8.18 -22.65
N THR A 252 13.07 8.00 -23.07
CA THR A 252 13.56 8.50 -24.36
C THR A 252 14.39 7.44 -25.08
N MET A 253 14.32 7.40 -26.42
CA MET A 253 15.12 6.51 -27.26
C MET A 253 16.27 7.24 -27.95
N HIS A 254 15.99 8.44 -28.47
CA HIS A 254 16.91 9.23 -29.29
C HIS A 254 17.01 10.70 -28.84
N GLY A 255 16.70 11.00 -27.58
CA GLY A 255 16.92 12.31 -26.97
C GLY A 255 15.81 13.35 -27.15
N SER A 256 14.96 13.28 -28.18
CA SER A 256 13.89 14.29 -28.38
C SER A 256 12.95 14.44 -27.18
N THR A 257 12.44 13.34 -26.63
CA THR A 257 11.57 13.38 -25.44
C THR A 257 12.31 13.93 -24.22
N LEU A 258 13.62 13.67 -24.11
CA LEU A 258 14.44 14.18 -23.00
C LEU A 258 14.53 15.71 -23.04
N LEU A 259 14.79 16.29 -24.22
CA LEU A 259 14.82 17.74 -24.41
C LEU A 259 13.48 18.41 -24.05
N LEU A 260 12.36 17.78 -24.40
CA LEU A 260 11.01 18.28 -24.06
C LEU A 260 10.74 18.18 -22.56
N VAL A 261 11.14 17.08 -21.92
CA VAL A 261 11.01 16.87 -20.47
C VAL A 261 11.84 17.89 -19.71
N ASP A 262 13.10 18.11 -20.08
CA ASP A 262 13.98 19.09 -19.43
C ASP A 262 13.37 20.50 -19.52
N ARG A 263 12.85 20.88 -20.70
CA ARG A 263 12.14 22.17 -20.87
C ARG A 263 10.89 22.26 -20.00
N LEU A 264 10.09 21.20 -19.92
CA LEU A 264 8.86 21.17 -19.14
C LEU A 264 9.16 21.33 -17.63
N VAL A 265 10.20 20.64 -17.15
CA VAL A 265 10.65 20.75 -15.75
C VAL A 265 11.02 22.20 -15.43
N ASP A 266 11.87 22.83 -16.25
CA ASP A 266 12.29 24.22 -16.04
C ASP A 266 11.09 25.17 -16.05
N ALA A 267 10.18 25.00 -17.02
CA ALA A 267 9.00 25.84 -17.17
C ALA A 267 8.01 25.71 -16.00
N LEU A 268 7.83 24.50 -15.46
CA LEU A 268 6.98 24.23 -14.28
C LEU A 268 7.59 24.83 -13.01
N VAL A 269 8.89 24.64 -12.79
CA VAL A 269 9.61 25.18 -11.62
C VAL A 269 9.58 26.70 -11.60
N GLN A 270 9.77 27.35 -12.76
CA GLN A 270 9.65 28.82 -12.88
C GLN A 270 8.25 29.35 -12.52
N ARG A 271 7.22 28.50 -12.60
CA ARG A 271 5.83 28.81 -12.24
C ARG A 271 5.47 28.37 -10.82
N GLY A 272 6.46 27.93 -10.03
CA GLY A 272 6.26 27.48 -8.65
C GLY A 272 5.64 26.10 -8.51
N VAL A 273 5.59 25.30 -9.58
CA VAL A 273 5.07 23.92 -9.54
C VAL A 273 6.23 22.95 -9.31
N GLY A 274 6.14 22.15 -8.25
CA GLY A 274 7.15 21.11 -7.97
C GLY A 274 7.10 19.97 -8.99
N VAL A 275 8.22 19.29 -9.22
CA VAL A 275 8.28 18.15 -10.16
C VAL A 275 8.99 16.97 -9.53
N ASP A 276 8.34 15.81 -9.58
CA ASP A 276 8.92 14.49 -9.32
C ASP A 276 9.16 13.80 -10.66
N ARG A 277 10.42 13.76 -11.10
CA ARG A 277 10.80 13.24 -12.42
C ARG A 277 11.31 11.80 -12.30
N PHE A 278 10.81 10.90 -13.15
CA PHE A 278 11.19 9.48 -13.14
C PHE A 278 11.60 8.98 -14.53
N GLU A 279 12.86 8.56 -14.70
CA GLU A 279 13.30 7.88 -15.93
C GLU A 279 12.93 6.39 -15.86
N LEU A 280 11.96 5.99 -16.68
CA LEU A 280 11.25 4.71 -16.55
C LEU A 280 12.11 3.48 -16.85
N THR A 281 13.28 3.64 -17.47
CA THR A 281 14.20 2.51 -17.71
C THR A 281 14.99 2.07 -16.47
N SER A 282 15.02 2.89 -15.42
CA SER A 282 15.77 2.63 -14.17
C SER A 282 15.00 3.04 -12.90
N VAL A 283 13.70 3.27 -13.03
CA VAL A 283 12.84 3.79 -11.97
C VAL A 283 12.63 2.78 -10.84
N ASP A 284 12.66 3.26 -9.59
CA ASP A 284 12.01 2.56 -8.49
C ASP A 284 10.49 2.82 -8.56
N LEU A 285 9.74 1.78 -8.92
CA LEU A 285 8.29 1.86 -9.08
C LEU A 285 7.57 2.28 -7.81
N GLY A 286 8.10 1.99 -6.62
CA GLY A 286 7.46 2.42 -5.38
C GLY A 286 7.66 3.90 -5.09
N LEU A 287 8.79 4.50 -5.50
CA LEU A 287 8.95 5.96 -5.44
C LEU A 287 8.00 6.67 -6.43
N LEU A 288 7.83 6.08 -7.61
CA LEU A 288 6.84 6.56 -8.58
C LEU A 288 5.42 6.47 -7.98
N ALA A 289 5.05 5.33 -7.38
CA ALA A 289 3.76 5.13 -6.73
C ALA A 289 3.56 6.13 -5.57
N MET A 290 4.57 6.37 -4.74
CA MET A 290 4.51 7.36 -3.66
C MET A 290 4.25 8.77 -4.17
N SER A 291 4.88 9.18 -5.28
CA SER A 291 4.64 10.49 -5.89
C SER A 291 3.20 10.65 -6.37
N LEU A 292 2.57 9.56 -6.83
CA LEU A 292 1.17 9.55 -7.24
C LEU A 292 0.18 9.84 -6.10
N ILE A 293 0.58 9.65 -4.82
CA ILE A 293 -0.26 10.00 -3.66
C ILE A 293 -0.49 11.51 -3.61
N ASP A 294 0.57 12.29 -3.77
CA ASP A 294 0.55 13.73 -3.50
C ASP A 294 0.35 14.56 -4.77
N CYS A 295 0.78 14.10 -5.93
CA CYS A 295 0.79 14.96 -7.12
C CYS A 295 -0.63 15.36 -7.57
N ALA A 296 -0.81 16.63 -7.90
CA ALA A 296 -2.05 17.09 -8.50
C ALA A 296 -2.13 16.83 -10.01
N THR A 297 -0.98 16.68 -10.67
CA THR A 297 -0.89 16.37 -12.09
C THR A 297 0.05 15.21 -12.35
N VAL A 298 -0.34 14.30 -13.26
CA VAL A 298 0.56 13.30 -13.85
C VAL A 298 0.82 13.67 -15.31
N VAL A 299 2.09 13.72 -15.73
CA VAL A 299 2.46 13.89 -17.13
C VAL A 299 3.30 12.70 -17.56
N ILE A 300 2.82 11.92 -18.52
CA ILE A 300 3.59 10.77 -19.05
C ILE A 300 4.29 11.21 -20.34
N ALA A 301 5.62 11.16 -20.36
CA ALA A 301 6.42 11.63 -21.47
C ALA A 301 7.18 10.48 -22.18
N ALA A 302 6.80 10.10 -23.40
CA ALA A 302 7.45 8.97 -24.08
C ALA A 302 7.37 9.06 -25.61
N PRO A 303 8.38 8.54 -26.35
CA PRO A 303 8.33 8.47 -27.79
C PRO A 303 7.31 7.42 -28.27
N THR A 304 6.92 7.55 -29.53
CA THR A 304 6.21 6.50 -30.25
C THR A 304 7.18 5.39 -30.67
N VAL A 305 6.82 4.13 -30.42
CA VAL A 305 7.52 2.93 -30.90
C VAL A 305 6.51 1.95 -31.51
N LEU A 306 6.83 1.42 -32.69
CA LEU A 306 5.96 0.51 -33.45
C LEU A 306 4.50 1.00 -33.59
N GLY A 307 4.31 2.32 -33.72
CA GLY A 307 3.00 2.97 -33.87
C GLY A 307 2.23 3.23 -32.57
N GLY A 308 2.72 2.77 -31.41
CA GLY A 308 2.15 2.98 -30.09
C GLY A 308 3.08 3.72 -29.13
N ILE A 309 2.67 3.89 -27.88
CA ILE A 309 3.52 4.48 -26.82
C ILE A 309 4.60 3.48 -26.38
N HIS A 310 5.76 3.99 -25.93
CA HIS A 310 6.84 3.14 -25.42
C HIS A 310 6.38 2.16 -24.32
N PRO A 311 6.77 0.86 -24.35
CA PRO A 311 6.33 -0.14 -23.37
C PRO A 311 6.53 0.25 -21.91
N ALA A 312 7.66 0.87 -21.57
CA ALA A 312 7.90 1.35 -20.20
C ALA A 312 6.87 2.41 -19.75
N ALA A 313 6.46 3.30 -20.65
CA ALA A 313 5.43 4.29 -20.38
C ALA A 313 4.02 3.68 -20.36
N ALA A 314 3.77 2.68 -21.21
CA ALA A 314 2.55 1.89 -21.14
C ALA A 314 2.42 1.20 -19.77
N TYR A 315 3.48 0.58 -19.28
CA TYR A 315 3.48 -0.04 -17.96
C TYR A 315 3.27 0.97 -16.83
N ALA A 316 3.94 2.13 -16.85
CA ALA A 316 3.69 3.20 -15.89
C ALA A 316 2.24 3.70 -15.91
N ALA A 317 1.65 3.87 -17.10
CA ALA A 317 0.24 4.23 -17.25
C ALA A 317 -0.69 3.15 -16.70
N PHE A 318 -0.39 1.87 -16.94
CA PHE A 318 -1.14 0.74 -16.39
C PHE A 318 -1.11 0.74 -14.87
N VAL A 319 0.07 0.91 -14.26
CA VAL A 319 0.24 0.99 -12.79
C VAL A 319 -0.55 2.17 -12.23
N ALA A 320 -0.40 3.38 -12.80
CA ALA A 320 -1.17 4.55 -12.34
C ALA A 320 -2.68 4.31 -12.44
N ASN A 321 -3.16 3.71 -13.53
CA ASN A 321 -4.58 3.40 -13.71
C ASN A 321 -5.09 2.33 -12.73
N ALA A 322 -4.24 1.37 -12.35
CA ALA A 322 -4.56 0.36 -11.34
C ALA A 322 -4.61 0.96 -9.93
N LEU A 323 -3.66 1.83 -9.59
CA LEU A 323 -3.55 2.49 -8.28
C LEU A 323 -4.63 3.56 -8.06
N ARG A 324 -5.22 4.10 -9.14
CA ARG A 324 -6.29 5.11 -9.09
C ARG A 324 -5.96 6.32 -8.19
N PRO A 325 -4.82 6.99 -8.41
CA PRO A 325 -4.45 8.15 -7.62
C PRO A 325 -5.49 9.27 -7.72
N ARG A 326 -5.56 10.10 -6.68
CA ARG A 326 -6.45 11.26 -6.60
C ARG A 326 -5.93 12.48 -7.38
N THR A 327 -5.02 12.25 -8.33
CA THR A 327 -4.52 13.29 -9.23
C THR A 327 -5.69 13.99 -9.91
N ARG A 328 -5.61 15.31 -10.03
CA ARG A 328 -6.69 16.13 -10.58
C ARG A 328 -6.56 16.29 -12.08
N PHE A 329 -5.33 16.25 -12.59
CA PHE A 329 -5.03 16.44 -13.99
C PHE A 329 -4.11 15.35 -14.52
N VAL A 330 -4.23 15.07 -15.81
CA VAL A 330 -3.32 14.21 -16.56
C VAL A 330 -2.99 14.85 -17.89
N SER A 331 -1.75 14.70 -18.35
CA SER A 331 -1.34 15.08 -19.70
C SER A 331 -0.24 14.16 -20.22
N ALA A 332 0.20 14.41 -21.45
CA ALA A 332 1.23 13.63 -22.09
C ALA A 332 2.14 14.48 -22.97
N VAL A 333 3.38 14.05 -23.09
CA VAL A 333 4.35 14.61 -24.04
C VAL A 333 4.89 13.46 -24.89
N THR A 334 4.81 13.57 -26.21
CA THR A 334 5.31 12.51 -27.09
C THR A 334 6.13 13.05 -28.23
N SER A 335 7.14 12.26 -28.64
CA SER A 335 7.89 12.48 -29.88
C SER A 335 7.69 11.31 -30.84
N TYR A 336 7.64 11.58 -32.15
CA TYR A 336 7.44 10.55 -33.17
C TYR A 336 8.19 10.85 -34.47
N GLY A 337 8.45 9.82 -35.30
CA GLY A 337 9.17 9.97 -36.57
C GLY A 337 8.27 10.21 -37.78
N TRP A 338 7.29 9.33 -38.01
CA TRP A 338 6.43 9.36 -39.20
C TRP A 338 4.94 9.42 -38.84
N ALA A 339 4.46 8.47 -38.05
CA ALA A 339 3.08 8.37 -37.60
C ALA A 339 2.99 7.56 -36.30
N GLY A 340 1.89 7.68 -35.58
CA GLY A 340 1.63 6.93 -34.37
C GLY A 340 0.28 7.28 -33.75
N ARG A 341 -0.17 6.40 -32.86
CA ARG A 341 -1.38 6.58 -32.04
C ARG A 341 -1.04 6.54 -30.55
N ALA A 342 0.16 6.99 -30.21
CA ALA A 342 0.71 6.90 -28.85
C ALA A 342 -0.16 7.64 -27.82
N ILE A 343 -0.69 8.82 -28.18
CA ILE A 343 -1.63 9.57 -27.34
C ILE A 343 -2.96 8.81 -27.18
N ASP A 344 -3.60 8.38 -28.26
CA ASP A 344 -4.85 7.60 -28.20
C ASP A 344 -4.70 6.37 -27.29
N GLN A 345 -3.60 5.63 -27.46
CA GLN A 345 -3.29 4.45 -26.64
C GLN A 345 -3.14 4.84 -25.17
N LEU A 346 -2.34 5.87 -24.87
CA LEU A 346 -2.11 6.32 -23.50
C LEU A 346 -3.41 6.79 -22.84
N THR A 347 -4.23 7.59 -23.52
CA THR A 347 -5.53 8.04 -23.03
C THR A 347 -6.45 6.86 -22.74
N SER A 348 -6.47 5.83 -23.60
CA SER A 348 -7.28 4.63 -23.37
C SER A 348 -6.85 3.83 -22.14
N MET A 349 -5.55 3.86 -21.79
CA MET A 349 -5.00 3.15 -20.64
C MET A 349 -5.33 3.82 -19.30
N LEU A 350 -5.66 5.10 -19.29
CA LEU A 350 -5.94 5.90 -18.08
C LEU A 350 -7.44 6.05 -17.79
N GLY A 351 -8.29 5.22 -18.41
CA GLY A 351 -9.75 5.37 -18.37
C GLY A 351 -10.42 5.22 -17.00
N ASN A 352 -9.74 4.66 -15.98
CA ASN A 352 -10.27 4.61 -14.62
C ASN A 352 -9.95 5.86 -13.80
N LEU A 353 -9.09 6.76 -14.30
CA LEU A 353 -8.77 8.00 -13.61
C LEU A 353 -9.88 9.02 -13.82
N SER A 354 -10.34 9.64 -12.74
CA SER A 354 -11.32 10.74 -12.80
C SER A 354 -10.66 12.11 -13.06
N ALA A 355 -9.39 12.12 -13.47
CA ALA A 355 -8.61 13.31 -13.70
C ALA A 355 -9.01 14.00 -15.00
N GLN A 356 -8.97 15.34 -15.01
CA GLN A 356 -9.13 16.11 -16.23
C GLN A 356 -7.92 15.93 -17.15
N VAL A 357 -8.17 15.60 -18.41
CA VAL A 357 -7.11 15.50 -19.43
C VAL A 357 -6.78 16.91 -19.94
N LEU A 358 -5.53 17.34 -19.78
CA LEU A 358 -5.00 18.56 -20.37
C LEU A 358 -4.37 18.24 -21.72
N ASP A 359 -4.53 19.15 -22.69
CA ASP A 359 -4.08 18.96 -24.07
C ASP A 359 -2.60 18.54 -24.14
N PRO A 360 -2.30 17.37 -24.74
CA PRO A 360 -0.95 16.82 -24.82
C PRO A 360 -0.09 17.58 -25.83
N VAL A 361 1.23 17.45 -25.69
CA VAL A 361 2.20 18.00 -26.66
C VAL A 361 2.77 16.86 -27.51
N VAL A 362 2.66 16.99 -28.83
CA VAL A 362 3.04 15.96 -29.81
C VAL A 362 4.05 16.56 -30.79
N VAL A 363 5.28 16.05 -30.78
CA VAL A 363 6.40 16.63 -31.53
C VAL A 363 6.93 15.64 -32.57
N LYS A 364 7.16 16.12 -33.80
CA LYS A 364 7.74 15.29 -34.87
C LYS A 364 9.26 15.45 -34.93
N GLY A 365 10.00 14.38 -34.66
CA GLY A 365 11.45 14.35 -34.77
C GLY A 365 12.14 15.14 -33.66
N LEU A 366 13.11 15.99 -34.04
CA LEU A 366 13.89 16.81 -33.12
C LEU A 366 13.12 18.11 -32.81
N PRO A 367 12.92 18.49 -31.53
CA PRO A 367 12.17 19.69 -31.16
C PRO A 367 12.79 20.99 -31.70
N GLY A 368 11.94 21.87 -32.21
CA GLY A 368 12.28 23.24 -32.61
C GLY A 368 11.65 24.32 -31.71
N PRO A 369 11.80 25.61 -32.06
CA PRO A 369 11.29 26.72 -31.25
C PRO A 369 9.79 26.66 -30.94
N ASP A 370 8.97 26.26 -31.92
CA ASP A 370 7.51 26.15 -31.74
C ASP A 370 7.14 24.99 -30.80
N ASP A 371 7.89 23.88 -30.83
CA ASP A 371 7.69 22.75 -29.92
C ASP A 371 8.03 23.13 -28.47
N TYR A 372 9.12 23.88 -28.26
CA TYR A 372 9.47 24.39 -26.94
C TYR A 372 8.43 25.38 -26.40
N LYS A 373 7.87 26.23 -27.27
CA LYS A 373 6.74 27.09 -26.91
C LYS A 373 5.51 26.28 -26.48
N ALA A 374 5.18 25.19 -27.20
CA ALA A 374 4.08 24.33 -26.83
C ALA A 374 4.28 23.65 -25.45
N ILE A 375 5.52 23.33 -25.08
CA ILE A 375 5.88 22.85 -23.74
C ILE A 375 5.71 23.94 -22.68
N ASP A 376 6.13 25.18 -22.95
CA ASP A 376 5.92 26.31 -22.04
C ASP A 376 4.43 26.59 -21.82
N ASP A 377 3.64 26.49 -22.88
CA ASP A 377 2.19 26.64 -22.83
C ASP A 377 1.54 25.51 -22.02
N LEU A 378 2.05 24.27 -22.12
CA LEU A 378 1.61 23.15 -21.27
C LEU A 378 1.93 23.42 -19.79
N ALA A 379 3.12 23.91 -19.48
CA ALA A 379 3.49 24.28 -18.11
C ALA A 379 2.57 25.37 -17.55
N GLU A 380 2.21 26.37 -18.37
CA GLU A 380 1.23 27.38 -17.97
C GLU A 380 -0.16 26.80 -17.73
N ARG A 381 -0.65 25.91 -18.61
CA ARG A 381 -1.95 25.23 -18.41
C ARG A 381 -1.99 24.46 -17.10
N ILE A 382 -0.92 23.72 -16.78
CA ILE A 382 -0.81 22.97 -15.52
C ILE A 382 -0.83 23.94 -14.32
N ALA A 383 -0.01 24.99 -14.35
CA ALA A 383 0.05 25.96 -13.27
C ALA A 383 -1.28 26.70 -13.06
N ALA A 384 -1.96 27.09 -14.15
CA ALA A 384 -3.29 27.70 -14.10
C ALA A 384 -4.32 26.73 -13.51
N ALA A 385 -4.34 25.48 -13.98
CA ALA A 385 -5.25 24.46 -13.48
C ALA A 385 -5.05 24.19 -11.97
N HIS A 386 -3.80 24.19 -11.48
CA HIS A 386 -3.52 24.08 -10.04
C HIS A 386 -4.08 25.27 -9.24
N ARG A 387 -3.92 26.52 -9.73
CA ARG A 387 -4.48 27.72 -9.10
C ARG A 387 -6.01 27.70 -9.07
N GLU A 388 -6.64 27.37 -10.20
CA GLU A 388 -8.10 27.31 -10.33
C GLU A 388 -8.71 26.24 -9.42
N ALA A 389 -8.00 25.14 -9.19
CA ALA A 389 -8.39 24.08 -8.28
C ALA A 389 -8.07 24.34 -6.80
N GLY A 390 -7.48 25.50 -6.46
CA GLY A 390 -7.11 25.87 -5.10
C GLY A 390 -5.95 25.07 -4.50
N ILE A 391 -5.07 24.52 -5.34
CA ILE A 391 -3.89 23.74 -4.92
C ILE A 391 -2.67 24.63 -4.67
N ALA A 392 -2.55 25.74 -5.42
CA ALA A 392 -1.40 26.64 -5.46
C ALA A 392 -1.75 28.05 -5.00
#